data_AF-A0A2V8USR5-F1
#
_entry.id   AF-A0A2V8USR5-F1
#
_cell.length_a   1.000
_cell.length_b   1.000
_cell.length_c   1.000
_cell.angle_alpha   90.00
_cell.angle_beta   90.00
_cell.angle_gamma   90.00
#
_symmetry.space_group_name_H-M   'P 1'
#
loop_
_entity.id
_entity.type
_entity.pdbx_description
1 polymer ?
#
loop_
_entity_poly.entity_id
_entity_poly.type
_entity_poly.pdbx_seq_one_letter_code
_entity_poly.pdbx_strand_id
1 'polypeptide(L)'
;MFKHEHFGELCASASVGQASPKELFELEQHAAQCEACTRAYWEYLNLAGRQFAASGQTPSLSPRESQDCLNSDLFTRRFFERAEKEGIVFSRDVGEEVAKLLPESRLMARQPKWRGPALGMAAAAVIIVAVTTAYFYGKGSFATSSRATQTQGNTTASSEPPVVTPDRRIGELTALNVGLQSEIDGLKRELRQANGRLNVSHAEFETASQDRQRLQTDRDGLEARLDRLQQDLAQSQGAVANAQQESDKLRQNSSSLESALVADRVRIEELTDALKEKSAALDKERQLLAVGHD
;
A
#
# COMPACT_ATOMS: atom_id res chain seq x y z
N MET A 1 -3.70 22.61 35.53
CA MET A 1 -2.58 22.96 34.64
C MET A 1 -2.13 21.66 34.01
N PHE A 2 -2.71 21.31 32.86
CA PHE A 2 -2.26 20.12 32.12
C PHE A 2 -0.79 20.35 31.74
N LYS A 3 0.04 19.34 31.95
CA LYS A 3 1.46 19.46 31.65
C LYS A 3 1.61 19.59 30.14
N HIS A 4 2.39 20.57 29.70
CA HIS A 4 2.73 20.81 28.30
C HIS A 4 3.22 19.52 27.59
N GLU A 5 3.77 18.56 28.35
CA GLU A 5 4.14 17.22 27.90
C GLU A 5 2.98 16.45 27.25
N HIS A 6 1.78 16.47 27.85
CA HIS A 6 0.60 15.75 27.32
C HIS A 6 0.18 16.29 25.95
N PHE A 7 0.21 17.62 25.78
CA PHE A 7 -0.07 18.23 24.50
C PHE A 7 1.04 18.01 23.47
N GLY A 8 2.29 17.83 23.91
CA GLY A 8 3.38 17.39 23.03
C GLY A 8 3.12 16.00 22.44
N GLU A 9 2.65 15.06 23.26
CA GLU A 9 2.25 13.72 22.80
C GLU A 9 1.05 13.78 21.85
N LEU A 10 0.04 14.60 22.16
CA LEU A 10 -1.11 14.85 21.29
C LEU A 10 -0.71 15.48 19.95
N CYS A 11 0.22 16.43 19.93
CA CYS A 11 0.75 16.99 18.68
C CYS A 11 1.41 15.91 17.82
N ALA A 12 2.16 15.00 18.44
CA ALA A 12 2.82 13.90 17.75
C ALA A 12 1.81 12.86 17.23
N SER A 13 0.80 12.48 18.01
CA SER A 13 -0.23 11.52 17.57
C SER A 13 -1.13 12.12 16.48
N ALA A 14 -1.47 13.40 16.59
CA ALA A 14 -2.28 14.11 15.61
C ALA A 14 -1.57 14.24 14.24
N SER A 15 -0.25 14.44 14.21
CA SER A 15 0.51 14.57 12.96
C SER A 15 0.53 13.30 12.10
N VAL A 16 0.40 12.12 12.74
CA VAL A 16 0.31 10.82 12.06
C VAL A 16 -1.15 10.36 11.87
N GLY A 17 -2.13 11.17 12.27
CA GLY A 17 -3.55 10.86 12.17
C GLY A 17 -4.03 9.77 13.14
N GLN A 18 -3.39 9.64 14.31
CA GLN A 18 -3.75 8.68 15.34
C GLN A 18 -4.57 9.29 16.49
N ALA A 19 -4.65 10.61 16.57
CA ALA A 19 -5.46 11.29 17.58
C ALA A 19 -6.97 11.09 17.31
N SER A 20 -7.72 10.80 18.36
CA SER A 20 -9.18 10.73 18.30
C SER A 20 -9.81 12.11 18.13
N PRO A 21 -11.08 12.21 17.68
CA PRO A 21 -11.75 13.51 17.50
C PRO A 21 -11.81 14.36 18.77
N LYS A 22 -11.98 13.71 19.93
CA LYS A 22 -12.00 14.39 21.23
C LYS A 22 -10.63 14.98 21.56
N GLU A 23 -9.57 14.21 21.33
CA GLU A 23 -8.18 14.62 21.53
C GLU A 23 -7.76 15.76 20.59
N LEU A 24 -8.23 15.75 19.34
CA LEU A 24 -8.02 16.84 18.40
C LEU A 24 -8.70 18.14 18.87
N PHE A 25 -9.93 18.05 19.37
CA PHE A 25 -10.64 19.21 19.92
C PHE A 25 -9.93 19.79 21.16
N GLU A 26 -9.47 18.92 22.07
CA GLU A 26 -8.67 19.33 23.23
C GLU A 26 -7.34 19.99 22.81
N LEU A 27 -6.68 19.44 21.79
CA LEU A 27 -5.45 19.98 21.23
C LEU A 27 -5.66 21.36 20.59
N GLU A 28 -6.74 21.54 19.81
CA GLU A 28 -7.09 22.81 19.17
C GLU A 28 -7.35 23.91 20.21
N GLN A 29 -8.12 23.58 21.25
CA GLN A 29 -8.42 24.51 22.34
C GLN A 29 -7.14 24.96 23.07
N HIS A 30 -6.19 24.04 23.29
CA HIS A 30 -4.93 24.35 23.95
C HIS A 30 -3.96 25.12 23.05
N ALA A 31 -3.83 24.70 21.78
CA ALA A 31 -2.95 25.33 20.79
C ALA A 31 -3.32 26.81 20.58
N ALA A 32 -4.61 27.15 20.61
CA ALA A 32 -5.10 28.53 20.54
C ALA A 32 -4.55 29.44 21.66
N GLN A 33 -4.12 28.88 22.79
CA GLN A 33 -3.62 29.61 23.95
C GLN A 33 -2.12 29.38 24.22
N CYS A 34 -1.50 28.40 23.55
CA CYS A 34 -0.13 27.98 23.78
C CYS A 34 0.67 27.96 22.47
N GLU A 35 1.50 29.00 22.27
CA GLU A 35 2.31 29.14 21.06
C GLU A 35 3.31 27.98 20.87
N ALA A 36 3.86 27.47 21.98
CA ALA A 36 4.81 26.36 21.95
C ALA A 36 4.17 25.05 21.45
N CYS A 37 2.94 24.72 21.88
CA CYS A 37 2.21 23.57 21.37
C CYS A 37 1.79 23.76 19.90
N THR A 38 1.39 24.96 19.50
CA THR A 38 1.10 25.28 18.08
C THR A 38 2.34 25.03 17.21
N ARG A 39 3.50 25.52 17.64
CA ARG A 39 4.76 25.32 16.91
C ARG A 39 5.15 23.85 16.83
N ALA A 40 5.07 23.12 17.95
CA ALA A 40 5.33 21.69 17.98
C ALA A 40 4.41 20.90 17.05
N TYR A 41 3.11 21.23 17.00
CA TYR A 41 2.16 20.62 16.08
C TYR A 41 2.60 20.77 14.61
N TRP A 42 2.95 21.99 14.19
CA TRP A 42 3.44 22.24 12.84
C TRP A 42 4.77 21.55 12.55
N GLU A 43 5.69 21.48 13.52
CA GLU A 43 6.94 20.75 13.39
C GLU A 43 6.72 19.25 13.17
N TYR A 44 5.84 18.62 13.96
CA TYR A 44 5.50 17.21 13.80
C TYR A 44 4.76 16.95 12.49
N LEU A 45 3.86 17.85 12.06
CA LEU A 45 3.17 17.73 10.77
C LEU A 45 4.15 17.81 9.60
N ASN A 46 5.11 18.73 9.66
CA ASN A 46 6.19 18.85 8.67
C ASN A 46 7.11 17.61 8.68
N LEU A 47 7.45 17.09 9.86
CA LEU A 47 8.26 15.89 9.99
C LEU A 47 7.55 14.68 9.41
N ALA A 48 6.27 14.48 9.74
CA ALA A 48 5.42 13.44 9.18
C ALA A 48 5.35 13.58 7.66
N GLY A 49 5.09 14.78 7.13
CA GLY A 49 5.08 15.05 5.70
C GLY A 49 6.40 14.70 4.99
N ARG A 50 7.54 15.06 5.59
CA ARG A 50 8.88 14.69 5.08
C ARG A 50 9.11 13.18 5.13
N GLN A 51 8.71 12.51 6.21
CA GLN A 51 8.83 11.06 6.35
C GLN A 51 7.93 10.33 5.36
N PHE A 52 6.70 10.79 5.15
CA PHE A 52 5.81 10.28 4.11
C PHE A 52 6.44 10.43 2.72
N ALA A 53 6.96 11.62 2.39
CA ALA A 53 7.68 11.86 1.15
C ALA A 53 8.94 10.99 0.99
N ALA A 54 9.65 10.70 2.09
CA ALA A 54 10.87 9.88 2.09
C ALA A 54 10.60 8.36 2.08
N SER A 55 9.48 7.91 2.64
CA SER A 55 9.19 6.49 2.91
C SER A 55 8.69 5.68 1.70
N GLY A 56 8.47 6.31 0.54
CA GLY A 56 8.09 5.56 -0.66
C GLY A 56 7.83 6.41 -1.88
N GLN A 57 8.91 6.89 -2.52
CA GLN A 57 9.20 6.80 -3.97
C GLN A 57 10.32 7.78 -4.31
N THR A 58 11.50 7.28 -4.73
CA THR A 58 12.26 7.98 -5.77
C THR A 58 11.38 7.97 -7.04
N PRO A 59 11.28 9.06 -7.84
CA PRO A 59 12.24 10.14 -8.03
C PRO A 59 11.74 11.48 -7.47
N SER A 60 12.56 12.52 -7.56
CA SER A 60 12.18 13.91 -7.30
C SER A 60 10.93 14.29 -8.11
N LEU A 61 9.75 14.17 -7.50
CA LEU A 61 8.53 14.72 -8.06
C LEU A 61 8.73 16.23 -8.13
N SER A 62 8.70 16.76 -9.34
CA SER A 62 8.68 18.20 -9.55
C SER A 62 7.52 18.81 -8.75
N PRO A 63 7.56 20.10 -8.37
CA PRO A 63 6.47 20.75 -7.65
C PRO A 63 5.11 20.52 -8.30
N ARG A 64 5.08 20.42 -9.63
CA ARG A 64 3.90 20.11 -10.43
C ARG A 64 3.38 18.69 -10.21
N GLU A 65 4.25 17.69 -10.21
CA GLU A 65 3.86 16.29 -9.95
C GLU A 65 3.48 16.07 -8.48
N SER A 66 4.09 16.81 -7.54
CA SER A 66 3.66 16.79 -6.13
C SER A 66 2.24 17.36 -5.96
N GLN A 67 1.92 18.40 -6.74
CA GLN A 67 0.58 18.98 -6.79
C GLN A 67 -0.40 18.04 -7.50
N ASP A 68 0.04 17.31 -8.53
CA ASP A 68 -0.77 16.27 -9.19
C ASP A 68 -0.99 15.04 -8.29
N CYS A 69 -0.07 14.72 -7.37
CA CYS A 69 -0.28 13.69 -6.35
C CYS A 69 -1.30 14.12 -5.28
N LEU A 70 -1.26 15.39 -4.86
CA LEU A 70 -2.27 15.97 -3.96
C LEU A 70 -3.63 16.12 -4.65
N ASN A 71 -3.64 16.42 -5.94
CA ASN A 71 -4.83 16.45 -6.79
C ASN A 71 -5.18 15.06 -7.34
N SER A 72 -4.47 13.99 -6.94
CA SER A 72 -4.78 12.67 -7.46
C SER A 72 -6.14 12.22 -6.94
N ASP A 73 -6.97 11.71 -7.84
CA ASP A 73 -8.30 11.19 -7.50
C ASP A 73 -8.24 10.16 -6.35
N LEU A 74 -7.12 9.45 -6.22
CA LEU A 74 -6.85 8.51 -5.13
C LEU A 74 -6.66 9.19 -3.77
N PHE A 75 -5.95 10.31 -3.71
CA PHE A 75 -5.77 11.08 -2.48
C PHE A 75 -7.10 11.70 -2.05
N THR A 76 -7.77 12.39 -2.98
CA THR A 76 -9.09 12.99 -2.79
C THR A 76 -10.08 11.94 -2.27
N ARG A 77 -10.11 10.76 -2.88
CA ARG A 77 -10.96 9.65 -2.43
C ARG A 77 -10.64 9.16 -1.02
N ARG A 78 -9.36 8.93 -0.70
CA ARG A 78 -8.96 8.47 0.65
C ARG A 78 -9.28 9.50 1.71
N PHE A 79 -9.14 10.79 1.36
CA PHE A 79 -9.55 11.90 2.21
C PHE A 79 -11.06 11.87 2.47
N PHE A 80 -11.90 11.77 1.44
CA PHE A 80 -13.35 11.70 1.59
C PHE A 80 -13.81 10.43 2.34
N GLU A 81 -13.25 9.25 2.04
CA GLU A 81 -13.58 8.00 2.75
C GLU A 81 -13.20 8.07 4.24
N ARG A 82 -12.14 8.81 4.59
CA ARG A 82 -11.75 9.05 5.99
C ARG A 82 -12.67 10.06 6.66
N ALA A 83 -12.94 11.18 6.01
CA ALA A 83 -13.81 12.22 6.53
C ALA A 83 -15.24 11.70 6.80
N GLU A 84 -15.77 10.83 5.94
CA GLU A 84 -17.07 10.17 6.16
C GLU A 84 -17.04 9.24 7.38
N LYS A 85 -15.95 8.48 7.59
CA LYS A 85 -15.75 7.64 8.79
C LYS A 85 -15.64 8.46 10.07
N GLU A 86 -15.11 9.68 9.96
CA GLU A 86 -15.02 10.64 11.07
C GLU A 86 -16.32 11.41 11.29
N GLY A 87 -17.38 11.12 10.51
CA GLY A 87 -18.70 11.71 10.65
C GLY A 87 -18.84 13.09 10.02
N ILE A 88 -17.89 13.50 9.19
CA ILE A 88 -17.95 14.75 8.43
C ILE A 88 -18.95 14.56 7.29
N VAL A 89 -20.09 15.26 7.39
CA VAL A 89 -21.14 15.23 6.36
C VAL A 89 -20.87 16.33 5.34
N PHE A 90 -20.60 15.92 4.10
CA PHE A 90 -20.42 16.84 2.98
C PHE A 90 -21.77 17.27 2.39
N SER A 91 -21.80 18.45 1.76
CA SER A 91 -22.96 18.86 0.99
C SER A 91 -23.20 17.89 -0.17
N ARG A 92 -24.45 17.82 -0.62
CA ARG A 92 -24.88 16.93 -1.71
C ARG A 92 -24.07 17.18 -2.99
N ASP A 93 -23.73 18.44 -3.26
CA ASP A 93 -22.99 18.85 -4.46
C ASP A 93 -21.56 18.28 -4.47
N VAL A 94 -20.88 18.31 -3.31
CA VAL A 94 -19.53 17.74 -3.15
C VAL A 94 -19.58 16.21 -3.27
N GLY A 95 -20.60 15.58 -2.68
CA GLY A 95 -20.79 14.13 -2.81
C GLY A 95 -20.99 13.68 -4.26
N GLU A 96 -21.66 14.49 -5.09
CA GLU A 96 -21.88 14.20 -6.50
C GLU A 96 -20.61 14.35 -7.35
N GLU A 97 -19.76 15.33 -7.05
CA GLU A 97 -18.44 15.45 -7.70
C GLU A 97 -17.51 14.30 -7.32
N VAL A 98 -17.45 13.93 -6.03
CA VAL A 98 -16.64 12.80 -5.57
C VAL A 98 -17.11 11.48 -6.18
N ALA A 99 -18.43 11.32 -6.37
CA ALA A 99 -18.99 10.16 -7.05
C ALA A 99 -18.55 10.06 -8.52
N LYS A 100 -18.30 11.18 -9.21
CA LYS A 100 -17.76 11.20 -10.58
C LYS A 100 -16.28 10.82 -10.65
N LEU A 101 -15.51 11.10 -9.60
CA LEU A 101 -14.09 10.74 -9.48
C LEU A 101 -13.87 9.26 -9.15
N LEU A 102 -14.92 8.53 -8.75
CA LEU A 102 -14.84 7.09 -8.52
C LEU A 102 -14.89 6.36 -9.88
N PRO A 103 -13.84 5.60 -10.27
CA PRO A 103 -13.91 4.80 -11.48
C PRO A 103 -15.08 3.82 -11.37
N GLU A 104 -15.85 3.71 -12.46
CA GLU A 104 -17.02 2.83 -12.60
C GLU A 104 -16.76 1.34 -12.28
N SER A 105 -15.52 0.95 -11.94
CA SER A 105 -15.18 -0.38 -11.45
C SER A 105 -15.88 -0.76 -10.14
N ARG A 106 -16.47 0.21 -9.39
CA ARG A 106 -17.43 -0.09 -8.31
C ARG A 106 -18.86 -0.41 -8.78
N LEU A 107 -19.18 -0.38 -10.07
CA LEU A 107 -20.42 -0.96 -10.59
C LEU A 107 -20.46 -2.50 -10.46
N MET A 108 -19.33 -3.15 -10.19
CA MET A 108 -19.29 -4.56 -9.76
C MET A 108 -19.63 -4.76 -8.26
N ALA A 109 -19.72 -3.69 -7.48
CA ALA A 109 -20.32 -3.69 -6.13
C ALA A 109 -21.81 -3.30 -6.17
N ARG A 110 -22.44 -3.31 -7.36
CA ARG A 110 -23.89 -3.42 -7.48
C ARG A 110 -24.24 -4.80 -6.92
N GLN A 111 -24.64 -4.81 -5.65
CA GLN A 111 -25.03 -6.04 -4.96
C GLN A 111 -25.90 -6.88 -5.89
N PRO A 112 -25.56 -8.16 -6.12
CA PRO A 112 -26.36 -8.98 -7.01
C PRO A 112 -27.78 -8.95 -6.44
N LYS A 113 -28.78 -8.68 -7.30
CA LYS A 113 -30.23 -8.69 -6.98
C LYS A 113 -30.73 -10.02 -6.37
N TRP A 114 -29.83 -10.95 -6.09
CA TRP A 114 -30.00 -12.24 -5.43
C TRP A 114 -30.02 -12.15 -3.90
N ARG A 115 -29.81 -10.98 -3.28
CA ARG A 115 -30.02 -10.82 -1.82
C ARG A 115 -31.48 -10.94 -1.37
N GLY A 116 -32.44 -10.74 -2.27
CA GLY A 116 -33.87 -10.95 -1.97
C GLY A 116 -34.19 -12.36 -1.46
N PRO A 117 -33.88 -13.43 -2.21
CA PRO A 117 -34.15 -14.80 -1.75
C PRO A 117 -33.21 -15.26 -0.61
N ALA A 118 -31.97 -14.77 -0.54
CA ALA A 118 -31.02 -15.17 0.50
C ALA A 118 -31.40 -14.65 1.91
N LEU A 119 -31.95 -13.43 2.01
CA LEU A 119 -32.44 -12.91 3.29
C LEU A 119 -33.69 -13.66 3.76
N GLY A 120 -34.57 -14.07 2.83
CA GLY A 120 -35.72 -14.93 3.14
C GLY A 120 -35.32 -16.30 3.69
N MET A 121 -34.30 -16.92 3.11
CA MET A 121 -33.77 -18.21 3.59
C MET A 121 -33.09 -18.08 4.97
N ALA A 122 -32.36 -17.00 5.22
CA ALA A 122 -31.75 -16.75 6.53
C ALA A 122 -32.81 -16.50 7.62
N ALA A 123 -33.85 -15.72 7.32
CA ALA A 123 -34.96 -15.51 8.25
C ALA A 123 -35.72 -16.81 8.54
N ALA A 124 -35.97 -17.65 7.52
CA ALA A 124 -36.60 -18.95 7.70
C ALA A 124 -35.73 -19.89 8.56
N ALA A 125 -34.42 -19.91 8.36
CA ALA A 125 -33.49 -20.70 9.18
C ALA A 125 -33.49 -20.26 10.65
N VAL A 126 -33.51 -18.94 10.92
CA VAL A 126 -33.60 -18.41 12.29
C VAL A 126 -34.93 -18.79 12.94
N ILE A 127 -36.06 -18.75 12.21
CA ILE A 127 -37.36 -19.19 12.73
C ILE A 127 -37.36 -20.69 13.03
N ILE A 128 -36.79 -21.52 12.15
CA ILE A 128 -36.69 -22.97 12.38
C ILE A 128 -35.83 -23.27 13.62
N VAL A 129 -34.69 -22.58 13.78
CA VAL A 129 -33.83 -22.72 14.97
C VAL A 129 -34.54 -22.23 16.23
N ALA A 130 -35.28 -21.11 16.17
CA ALA A 130 -36.04 -20.60 17.30
C ALA A 130 -37.21 -21.53 17.70
N VAL A 131 -37.93 -22.11 16.73
CA VAL A 131 -39.03 -23.05 17.00
C VAL A 131 -38.50 -24.38 17.52
N THR A 132 -37.39 -24.89 16.98
CA THR A 132 -36.77 -26.13 17.48
C THR A 132 -36.18 -25.93 18.87
N THR A 133 -35.47 -24.84 19.15
CA THR A 133 -35.00 -24.54 20.51
C THR A 133 -36.15 -24.32 21.48
N ALA A 134 -37.20 -23.58 21.11
CA ALA A 134 -38.39 -23.43 21.96
C ALA A 134 -39.13 -24.76 22.21
N TYR A 135 -39.20 -25.65 21.22
CA TYR A 135 -39.80 -26.98 21.37
C TYR A 135 -38.99 -27.90 22.28
N PHE A 136 -37.65 -27.87 22.20
CA PHE A 136 -36.78 -28.66 23.04
C PHE A 136 -36.65 -28.11 24.48
N TYR A 137 -36.64 -26.79 24.67
CA TYR A 137 -36.54 -26.17 26.00
C TYR A 137 -37.89 -25.96 26.68
N GLY A 138 -38.98 -25.79 25.93
CA GLY A 138 -40.33 -25.58 26.45
C GLY A 138 -40.96 -26.80 27.13
N LYS A 139 -40.40 -28.00 26.91
CA LYS A 139 -40.87 -29.23 27.55
C LYS A 139 -40.16 -29.56 28.87
N GLY A 140 -39.18 -28.74 29.30
CA GLY A 140 -38.26 -29.11 30.40
C GLY A 140 -38.07 -28.11 31.53
N SER A 141 -38.65 -26.90 31.52
CA SER A 141 -38.36 -25.95 32.60
C SER A 141 -39.49 -24.94 32.87
N PHE A 142 -40.58 -25.45 33.47
CA PHE A 142 -41.40 -24.65 34.39
C PHE A 142 -41.00 -25.02 35.82
N ALA A 143 -39.82 -24.58 36.25
CA ALA A 143 -39.49 -24.54 37.66
C ALA A 143 -38.45 -23.46 37.95
N THR A 144 -38.89 -22.48 38.74
CA THR A 144 -38.10 -21.68 39.68
C THR A 144 -37.05 -20.71 39.11
N SER A 145 -37.44 -19.44 39.03
CA SER A 145 -36.60 -18.37 39.60
C SER A 145 -37.45 -17.13 39.93
N SER A 146 -37.97 -17.08 41.16
CA SER A 146 -38.32 -15.82 41.82
C SER A 146 -37.41 -15.66 43.04
N ARG A 147 -36.40 -14.81 42.94
CA ARG A 147 -35.72 -14.17 44.07
C ARG A 147 -35.26 -12.80 43.55
N ALA A 148 -36.11 -11.76 43.60
CA ALA A 148 -36.48 -11.00 44.80
C ALA A 148 -35.23 -10.52 45.55
N THR A 149 -34.59 -9.50 45.01
CA THR A 149 -33.56 -8.69 45.66
C THR A 149 -34.27 -7.81 46.70
N GLN A 150 -34.40 -8.32 47.93
CA GLN A 150 -34.91 -7.55 49.06
C GLN A 150 -33.72 -6.96 49.82
N THR A 151 -33.40 -5.72 49.48
CA THR A 151 -32.48 -4.86 50.23
C THR A 151 -33.20 -4.43 51.52
N GLN A 152 -32.90 -5.08 52.64
CA GLN A 152 -33.40 -4.66 53.96
C GLN A 152 -32.26 -4.04 54.76
N GLY A 153 -32.32 -2.72 54.91
CA GLY A 153 -31.53 -1.96 55.86
C GLY A 153 -32.10 -2.06 57.28
N ASN A 154 -31.18 -1.89 58.23
CA ASN A 154 -31.37 -1.51 59.63
C ASN A 154 -32.03 -2.52 60.58
N THR A 155 -31.23 -3.09 61.49
CA THR A 155 -31.59 -3.07 62.92
C THR A 155 -30.35 -3.18 63.80
N THR A 156 -30.01 -2.09 64.47
CA THR A 156 -29.18 -2.04 65.67
C THR A 156 -29.96 -2.67 66.82
N ALA A 157 -29.46 -3.79 67.37
CA ALA A 157 -29.83 -4.26 68.69
C ALA A 157 -28.62 -4.92 69.35
N SER A 158 -28.22 -4.33 70.47
CA SER A 158 -27.27 -4.86 71.42
C SER A 158 -27.85 -6.14 72.05
N SER A 159 -27.14 -7.26 71.90
CA SER A 159 -27.32 -8.45 72.74
C SER A 159 -26.04 -9.28 72.72
N GLU A 160 -25.45 -9.46 73.90
CA GLU A 160 -24.69 -10.61 74.40
C GLU A 160 -23.87 -11.47 73.42
N PRO A 161 -22.56 -11.70 73.66
CA PRO A 161 -21.76 -12.58 72.83
C PRO A 161 -22.30 -14.01 72.90
N PRO A 162 -22.84 -14.58 71.80
CA PRO A 162 -23.17 -15.99 71.79
C PRO A 162 -21.86 -16.76 71.89
N VAL A 163 -21.79 -17.72 72.80
CA VAL A 163 -20.74 -18.74 72.84
C VAL A 163 -20.76 -19.44 71.47
N VAL A 164 -19.87 -19.00 70.57
CA VAL A 164 -19.68 -19.59 69.26
C VAL A 164 -19.19 -21.00 69.50
N THR A 165 -20.05 -21.97 69.25
CA THR A 165 -19.63 -23.36 69.30
C THR A 165 -18.53 -23.57 68.23
N PRO A 166 -17.40 -24.19 68.58
CA PRO A 166 -16.24 -24.33 67.69
C PRO A 166 -16.61 -24.99 66.34
N ASP A 167 -17.64 -25.85 66.32
CA ASP A 167 -18.12 -26.54 65.13
C ASP A 167 -18.64 -25.60 64.02
N ARG A 168 -19.30 -24.48 64.39
CA ARG A 168 -19.79 -23.52 63.38
C ARG A 168 -18.64 -22.82 62.66
N ARG A 169 -17.59 -22.48 63.40
CA ARG A 169 -16.39 -21.82 62.85
C ARG A 169 -15.57 -22.78 61.99
N ILE A 170 -15.52 -24.06 62.37
CA ILE A 170 -14.88 -25.11 61.56
C ILE A 170 -15.63 -25.25 60.21
N GLY A 171 -16.96 -25.28 60.21
CA GLY A 171 -17.76 -25.36 58.99
C GLY A 171 -17.59 -24.14 58.05
N GLU A 172 -17.47 -22.94 58.61
CA GLU A 172 -17.21 -21.72 57.83
C GLU A 172 -15.81 -21.73 57.22
N LEU A 173 -14.79 -22.14 57.99
CA LEU A 173 -13.42 -22.26 57.51
C LEU A 173 -13.26 -23.36 56.44
N THR A 174 -13.99 -24.47 56.55
CA THR A 174 -13.97 -25.51 55.51
C THR A 174 -14.64 -25.03 54.23
N ALA A 175 -15.77 -24.32 54.32
CA ALA A 175 -16.43 -23.72 53.17
C ALA A 175 -15.53 -22.68 52.46
N LEU A 176 -14.86 -21.82 53.23
CA LEU A 176 -13.91 -20.84 52.70
C LEU A 176 -12.70 -21.52 52.03
N ASN A 177 -12.14 -22.57 52.64
CA ASN A 177 -11.05 -23.32 52.02
C ASN A 177 -11.45 -23.95 50.69
N VAL A 178 -12.65 -24.54 50.61
CA VAL A 178 -13.17 -25.08 49.34
C VAL A 178 -13.34 -23.98 48.30
N GLY A 179 -13.85 -22.80 48.69
CA GLY A 179 -13.97 -21.63 47.82
C GLY A 179 -12.62 -21.18 47.27
N LEU A 180 -11.64 -20.93 48.15
CA LEU A 180 -10.28 -20.53 47.77
C LEU A 180 -9.60 -21.57 46.87
N GLN A 181 -9.81 -22.85 47.14
CA GLN A 181 -9.24 -23.92 46.31
C GLN A 181 -9.84 -23.93 44.90
N SER A 182 -11.14 -23.65 44.78
CA SER A 182 -11.80 -23.49 43.48
C SER A 182 -11.30 -22.28 42.69
N GLU A 183 -11.03 -21.15 43.37
CA GLU A 183 -10.45 -19.95 42.76
C GLU A 183 -9.01 -20.19 42.29
N ILE A 184 -8.19 -20.87 43.09
CA ILE A 184 -6.83 -21.27 42.73
C ILE A 184 -6.84 -22.13 41.46
N ASP A 185 -7.77 -23.08 41.36
CA ASP A 185 -7.90 -23.93 40.18
C ASP A 185 -8.46 -23.16 38.96
N GLY A 186 -9.29 -22.14 39.20
CA GLY A 186 -9.70 -21.16 38.19
C GLY A 186 -8.50 -20.39 37.62
N LEU A 187 -7.74 -19.71 38.48
CA LEU A 187 -6.57 -18.92 38.12
C LEU A 187 -5.48 -19.77 37.44
N LYS A 188 -5.27 -21.01 37.88
CA LYS A 188 -4.35 -21.94 37.20
C LYS A 188 -4.78 -22.27 35.77
N ARG A 189 -6.09 -22.42 35.51
CA ARG A 189 -6.60 -22.65 34.15
C ARG A 189 -6.44 -21.41 33.28
N GLU A 190 -6.75 -20.24 33.81
CA GLU A 190 -6.55 -18.96 33.12
C GLU A 190 -5.09 -18.72 32.78
N LEU A 191 -4.17 -18.95 33.73
CA LEU A 191 -2.73 -18.84 33.50
C LEU A 191 -2.26 -19.76 32.37
N ARG A 192 -2.72 -21.03 32.37
CA ARG A 192 -2.41 -21.97 31.28
C ARG A 192 -2.96 -21.50 29.94
N GLN A 193 -4.17 -20.95 29.91
CA GLN A 193 -4.79 -20.44 28.69
C GLN A 193 -4.05 -19.20 28.16
N ALA A 194 -3.71 -18.25 29.04
CA ALA A 194 -2.95 -17.06 28.68
C ALA A 194 -1.55 -17.42 28.16
N ASN A 195 -0.86 -18.36 28.81
CA ASN A 195 0.44 -18.85 28.36
C ASN A 195 0.33 -19.58 27.01
N GLY A 196 -0.74 -20.35 26.79
CA GLY A 196 -1.03 -20.96 25.50
C GLY A 196 -1.21 -19.93 24.38
N ARG A 197 -1.96 -18.86 24.63
CA ARG A 197 -2.14 -17.75 23.67
C ARG A 197 -0.83 -17.02 23.37
N LEU A 198 0.00 -16.81 24.40
CA LEU A 198 1.30 -16.17 24.24
C LEU A 198 2.22 -17.01 23.34
N ASN A 199 2.27 -18.33 23.54
CA ASN A 199 3.07 -19.23 22.72
C ASN A 199 2.60 -19.26 21.25
N VAL A 200 1.29 -19.26 21.02
CA VAL A 200 0.73 -19.20 19.65
C VAL A 200 1.10 -17.89 18.98
N SER A 201 0.91 -16.75 19.67
CA SER A 201 1.28 -15.44 19.14
C SER A 201 2.78 -15.32 18.86
N HIS A 202 3.63 -15.93 19.69
CA HIS A 202 5.07 -15.97 19.47
C HIS A 202 5.41 -16.77 18.20
N ALA A 203 4.81 -17.94 18.01
CA ALA A 203 5.01 -18.76 16.81
C ALA A 203 4.52 -18.05 15.53
N GLU A 204 3.39 -17.33 15.61
CA GLU A 204 2.88 -16.50 14.51
C GLU A 204 3.84 -15.35 14.17
N PHE A 205 4.40 -14.69 15.19
CA PHE A 205 5.38 -13.62 15.00
C PHE A 205 6.67 -14.13 14.33
N GLU A 206 7.20 -15.28 14.78
CA GLU A 206 8.37 -15.91 14.16
C GLU A 206 8.10 -16.28 12.69
N THR A 207 6.92 -16.83 12.39
CA THR A 207 6.51 -17.17 11.02
C THR A 207 6.41 -15.92 10.16
N ALA A 208 5.74 -14.87 10.64
CA ALA A 208 5.60 -13.61 9.94
C ALA A 208 6.96 -12.91 9.71
N SER A 209 7.88 -13.02 10.67
CA SER A 209 9.25 -12.52 10.54
C SER A 209 10.03 -13.25 9.44
N GLN A 210 9.93 -14.58 9.40
CA GLN A 210 10.54 -15.39 8.34
C GLN A 210 9.96 -15.07 6.97
N ASP A 211 8.65 -14.90 6.86
CA ASP A 211 7.98 -14.53 5.62
C ASP A 211 8.42 -13.14 5.15
N ARG A 212 8.55 -12.18 6.07
CA ARG A 212 9.09 -10.85 5.75
C ARG A 212 10.52 -10.95 5.21
N GLN A 213 11.36 -11.79 5.81
CA GLN A 213 12.73 -11.99 5.35
C GLN A 213 12.76 -12.62 3.94
N ARG A 214 11.87 -13.59 3.66
CA ARG A 214 11.73 -14.19 2.32
C ARG A 214 11.29 -13.16 1.28
N LEU A 215 10.29 -12.36 1.59
CA LEU A 215 9.82 -11.29 0.71
C LEU A 215 10.92 -10.24 0.44
N GLN A 216 11.75 -9.95 1.44
CA GLN A 216 12.93 -9.08 1.25
C GLN A 216 13.93 -9.71 0.30
N THR A 217 14.28 -10.99 0.47
CA THR A 217 15.20 -11.67 -0.45
C THR A 217 14.65 -11.77 -1.87
N ASP A 218 13.34 -11.97 -2.03
CA ASP A 218 12.69 -12.02 -3.34
C ASP A 218 12.70 -10.64 -4.01
N ARG A 219 12.43 -9.58 -3.25
CA ARG A 219 12.52 -8.19 -3.72
C ARG A 219 13.93 -7.88 -4.21
N ASP A 220 14.95 -8.17 -3.41
CA ASP A 220 16.34 -7.91 -3.77
C ASP A 220 16.77 -8.74 -4.99
N GLY A 221 16.24 -9.97 -5.12
CA GLY A 221 16.43 -10.81 -6.30
C GLY A 221 15.76 -10.26 -7.57
N LEU A 222 14.59 -9.63 -7.45
CA LEU A 222 13.91 -8.96 -8.56
C LEU A 222 14.65 -7.66 -8.97
N GLU A 223 15.13 -6.90 -8.00
CA GLU A 223 15.93 -5.69 -8.24
C GLU A 223 17.21 -6.03 -9.03
N ALA A 224 17.96 -7.04 -8.61
CA ALA A 224 19.13 -7.51 -9.34
C ALA A 224 18.82 -8.00 -10.76
N ARG A 225 17.62 -8.54 -11.01
CA ARG A 225 17.18 -8.93 -12.38
C ARG A 225 16.84 -7.72 -13.22
N LEU A 226 16.21 -6.69 -12.65
CA LEU A 226 15.92 -5.44 -13.35
C LEU A 226 17.22 -4.75 -13.77
N ASP A 227 18.20 -4.67 -12.89
CA ASP A 227 19.51 -4.09 -13.21
C ASP A 227 20.21 -4.81 -14.35
N ARG A 228 20.18 -6.16 -14.34
CA ARG A 228 20.73 -6.98 -15.45
C ARG A 228 20.01 -6.71 -16.76
N LEU A 229 18.67 -6.68 -16.77
CA LEU A 229 17.91 -6.40 -17.98
C LEU A 229 18.17 -4.98 -18.51
N GLN A 230 18.36 -4.00 -17.64
CA GLN A 230 18.75 -2.65 -18.04
C GLN A 230 20.15 -2.62 -18.65
N GLN A 231 21.09 -3.35 -18.08
CA GLN A 231 22.44 -3.48 -18.62
C GLN A 231 22.44 -4.17 -19.99
N ASP A 232 21.69 -5.27 -20.15
CA ASP A 232 21.52 -5.97 -21.42
C ASP A 232 20.86 -5.08 -22.47
N LEU A 233 19.85 -4.30 -22.08
CA LEU A 233 19.20 -3.33 -22.97
C LEU A 233 20.20 -2.28 -23.43
N ALA A 234 20.97 -1.68 -22.53
CA ALA A 234 22.00 -0.70 -22.88
C ALA A 234 23.09 -1.29 -23.80
N GLN A 235 23.50 -2.54 -23.54
CA GLN A 235 24.46 -3.25 -24.38
C GLN A 235 23.90 -3.51 -25.78
N SER A 236 22.65 -3.94 -25.89
CA SER A 236 21.98 -4.17 -27.17
C SER A 236 21.80 -2.88 -27.98
N GLN A 237 21.45 -1.78 -27.31
CA GLN A 237 21.34 -0.45 -27.93
C GLN A 237 22.70 0.03 -28.45
N GLY A 238 23.78 -0.17 -27.69
CA GLY A 238 25.14 0.12 -28.12
C GLY A 238 25.55 -0.72 -29.35
N ALA A 239 25.20 -2.01 -29.38
CA ALA A 239 25.46 -2.87 -30.53
C ALA A 239 24.71 -2.41 -31.80
N VAL A 240 23.44 -2.01 -31.65
CA VAL A 240 22.64 -1.46 -32.76
C VAL A 240 23.23 -0.16 -33.29
N ALA A 241 23.63 0.77 -32.41
CA ALA A 241 24.26 2.03 -32.81
C ALA A 241 25.58 1.79 -33.56
N ASN A 242 26.42 0.86 -33.09
CA ASN A 242 27.66 0.49 -33.78
C ASN A 242 27.39 -0.11 -35.16
N ALA A 243 26.41 -1.02 -35.27
CA ALA A 243 26.04 -1.62 -36.55
C ALA A 243 25.48 -0.59 -37.56
N GLN A 244 24.73 0.41 -37.08
CA GLN A 244 24.28 1.53 -37.90
C GLN A 244 25.44 2.38 -38.40
N GLN A 245 26.37 2.75 -37.52
CA GLN A 245 27.57 3.50 -37.89
C GLN A 245 28.42 2.76 -38.93
N GLU A 246 28.56 1.44 -38.80
CA GLU A 246 29.28 0.61 -39.77
C GLU A 246 28.55 0.57 -41.12
N SER A 247 27.22 0.43 -41.12
CA SER A 247 26.40 0.48 -42.33
C SER A 247 26.54 1.82 -43.06
N ASP A 248 26.51 2.93 -42.33
CA ASP A 248 26.66 4.27 -42.91
C ASP A 248 28.08 4.49 -43.46
N LYS A 249 29.11 3.99 -42.78
CA LYS A 249 30.49 4.01 -43.28
C LYS A 249 30.63 3.21 -44.57
N LEU A 250 30.02 2.03 -44.66
CA LEU A 250 30.01 1.22 -45.87
C LEU A 250 29.28 1.92 -47.02
N ARG A 251 28.16 2.60 -46.75
CA ARG A 251 27.43 3.41 -47.75
C ARG A 251 28.28 4.58 -48.26
N GLN A 252 28.94 5.31 -47.38
CA GLN A 252 29.86 6.39 -47.76
C GLN A 252 31.00 5.85 -48.65
N ASN A 253 31.61 4.75 -48.26
CA ASN A 253 32.65 4.10 -49.06
C ASN A 253 32.15 3.65 -50.43
N SER A 254 30.95 3.05 -50.51
CA SER A 254 30.32 2.67 -51.79
C SER A 254 30.11 3.88 -52.68
N SER A 255 29.54 4.97 -52.14
CA SER A 255 29.33 6.21 -52.91
C SER A 255 30.64 6.83 -53.40
N SER A 256 31.70 6.77 -52.59
CA SER A 256 33.04 7.23 -52.99
C SER A 256 33.61 6.36 -54.11
N LEU A 257 33.50 5.04 -54.02
CA LEU A 257 33.97 4.12 -55.06
C LEU A 257 33.19 4.28 -56.37
N GLU A 258 31.86 4.45 -56.28
CA GLU A 258 31.02 4.74 -57.44
C GLU A 258 31.45 6.03 -58.13
N SER A 259 31.71 7.11 -57.38
CA SER A 259 32.20 8.36 -57.94
C SER A 259 33.58 8.23 -58.61
N ALA A 260 34.48 7.42 -58.03
CA ALA A 260 35.80 7.13 -58.60
C ALA A 260 35.68 6.31 -59.90
N LEU A 261 34.82 5.29 -59.93
CA LEU A 261 34.54 4.51 -61.12
C LEU A 261 33.97 5.36 -62.26
N VAL A 262 33.06 6.30 -61.95
CA VAL A 262 32.52 7.25 -62.93
C VAL A 262 33.64 8.15 -63.47
N ALA A 263 34.51 8.69 -62.60
CA ALA A 263 35.63 9.53 -63.01
C ALA A 263 36.65 8.77 -63.90
N ASP A 264 36.99 7.54 -63.53
CA ASP A 264 37.88 6.68 -64.32
C ASP A 264 37.27 6.34 -65.68
N ARG A 265 35.96 6.09 -65.74
CA ARG A 265 35.25 5.84 -67.01
C ARG A 265 35.31 7.05 -67.95
N VAL A 266 35.06 8.26 -67.44
CA VAL A 266 35.20 9.50 -68.22
C VAL A 266 36.63 9.65 -68.74
N ARG A 267 37.63 9.37 -67.90
CA ARG A 267 39.05 9.43 -68.29
C ARG A 267 39.41 8.42 -69.38
N ILE A 268 38.86 7.21 -69.32
CA ILE A 268 39.04 6.19 -70.37
C ILE A 268 38.42 6.68 -71.69
N GLU A 269 37.22 7.26 -71.65
CA GLU A 269 36.56 7.82 -72.84
C GLU A 269 37.38 8.96 -73.45
N GLU A 270 37.86 9.91 -72.64
CA GLU A 270 38.76 11.00 -73.06
C GLU A 270 40.06 10.49 -73.71
N LEU A 271 40.74 9.52 -73.07
CA LEU A 271 41.96 8.92 -73.62
C LEU A 271 41.70 8.16 -74.93
N THR A 272 40.54 7.49 -75.02
CA THR A 272 40.13 6.77 -76.24
C THR A 272 39.90 7.75 -77.39
N ASP A 273 39.23 8.86 -77.13
CA ASP A 273 38.98 9.87 -78.16
C ASP A 273 40.25 10.62 -78.56
N ALA A 274 41.14 10.92 -77.62
CA ALA A 274 42.47 11.47 -77.92
C ALA A 274 43.31 10.52 -78.80
N LEU A 275 43.24 9.20 -78.55
CA LEU A 275 43.90 8.19 -79.39
C LEU A 275 43.31 8.17 -80.81
N LYS A 276 41.98 8.21 -80.95
CA LYS A 276 41.32 8.29 -82.27
C LYS A 276 41.72 9.55 -83.03
N GLU A 277 41.78 10.70 -82.36
CA GLU A 277 42.20 11.96 -82.97
C GLU A 277 43.66 11.89 -83.46
N LYS A 278 44.56 11.36 -82.63
CA LYS A 278 45.97 11.15 -83.00
C LYS A 278 46.14 10.15 -84.15
N SER A 279 45.38 9.05 -84.16
CA SER A 279 45.42 8.10 -85.28
C SER A 279 44.91 8.73 -86.57
N ALA A 280 43.81 9.49 -86.51
CA ALA A 280 43.28 10.20 -87.68
C ALA A 280 44.24 11.27 -88.22
N ALA A 281 44.95 11.97 -87.33
CA ALA A 281 45.98 12.93 -87.71
C ALA A 281 47.17 12.24 -88.42
N LEU A 282 47.67 11.11 -87.89
CA LEU A 282 48.74 10.33 -88.52
C LEU A 282 48.33 9.76 -89.87
N ASP A 283 47.09 9.26 -90.01
CA ASP A 283 46.59 8.76 -91.29
C ASP A 283 46.49 9.88 -92.33
N LYS A 284 46.11 11.09 -91.91
CA LYS A 284 46.12 12.28 -92.78
C LYS A 284 47.54 12.67 -93.20
N GLU A 285 48.51 12.64 -92.30
CA GLU A 285 49.92 12.87 -92.64
C GLU A 285 50.44 11.84 -93.65
N ARG A 286 50.11 10.56 -93.46
CA ARG A 286 50.46 9.49 -94.42
C ARG A 286 49.84 9.73 -95.80
N GLN A 287 48.59 10.17 -95.87
CA GLN A 287 47.94 10.52 -97.14
C GLN A 287 48.63 11.71 -97.83
N LEU A 288 49.00 12.75 -97.07
CA LEU A 288 49.73 13.90 -97.62
C LEU A 288 51.12 13.53 -98.14
N LEU A 289 51.84 12.66 -97.42
CA LEU A 289 53.15 12.15 -97.85
C LEU A 289 53.04 11.27 -99.11
N ALA A 290 51.97 10.48 -99.25
CA ALA A 290 51.75 9.66 -100.43
C ALA A 290 51.47 10.51 -101.69
N VAL A 291 50.72 11.62 -101.57
CA VAL A 291 50.42 12.51 -102.69
C VAL A 291 51.62 13.38 -103.10
N GLY A 292 52.54 13.69 -102.18
CA GLY A 292 53.72 14.50 -102.47
C GLY A 292 54.86 13.76 -103.18
N HIS A 293 54.72 12.47 -103.48
CA HIS A 293 55.79 11.65 -104.06
C HIS A 293 55.61 11.30 -105.56
N ASP A 294 54.53 11.80 -106.18
CA ASP A 294 54.29 11.79 -107.65
C ASP A 294 54.78 13.11 -108.30
#